data_AF-A0A423SPA7-F1
#
_entry.id   AF-A0A423SPA7-F1
#
_cell.length_a   1.000
_cell.length_b   1.000
_cell.length_c   1.000
_cell.angle_alpha   90.00
_cell.angle_beta   90.00
_cell.angle_gamma   90.00
#
_symmetry.space_group_name_H-M   'P 1'
#
loop_
_entity.id
_entity.type
_entity.pdbx_description
1 polymer ?
#
loop_
_entity_poly.entity_id
_entity_poly.type
_entity_poly.pdbx_seq_one_letter_code
_entity_poly.pdbx_strand_id
1 'polypeptide(L)'
;MAFPNLTTFTTVSCDATKVWLEAGPPLACGKVCVAAPPIPEGFQHDWDNASRLLGDQVVVSCPAGLHFPNMTTSTTLGCEQDGSWTAVDPAFFLCREAATTGPPAPPPGMTSSHSDAEFYFVGSSVNFTCPEDTMSSDGLTYTTITYNSTGWFPVDPDFQCLNVCLGEPPAAPPFVSSDFAGSRAWGSEVTYTCQFTFRGLGATFGVACDEGEWWPSALPACVGIQVYPMYVCPVHAEWLGLRNVRV
;
A
#
# COMPACT_ATOMS: atom_id res chain seq x y z
N MET A 1 38.12 17.13 32.51
CA MET A 1 38.28 18.58 32.22
C MET A 1 37.12 18.94 31.33
N ALA A 2 36.17 19.75 31.80
CA ALA A 2 35.12 20.31 30.96
C ALA A 2 35.69 21.59 30.34
N PHE A 3 35.56 21.78 29.03
CA PHE A 3 35.88 23.05 28.34
C PHE A 3 34.57 23.84 28.23
N PRO A 4 34.26 24.78 29.13
CA PRO A 4 33.06 25.59 29.00
C PRO A 4 33.40 26.76 28.07
N ASN A 5 32.67 26.82 26.96
CA ASN A 5 32.81 27.75 25.84
C ASN A 5 33.91 27.42 24.83
N LEU A 6 33.52 27.46 23.56
CA LEU A 6 34.35 27.48 22.37
C LEU A 6 35.16 28.80 22.32
N THR A 7 35.96 29.08 23.33
CA THR A 7 36.79 30.30 23.40
C THR A 7 37.91 30.19 22.38
N THR A 8 37.87 31.05 21.37
CA THR A 8 38.86 31.12 20.28
C THR A 8 39.99 32.12 20.56
N PHE A 9 39.96 32.80 21.71
CA PHE A 9 40.94 33.83 22.08
C PHE A 9 41.27 33.78 23.58
N THR A 10 42.51 34.12 23.92
CA THR A 10 42.95 34.43 25.29
C THR A 10 43.35 35.90 25.34
N THR A 11 43.24 36.51 26.50
CA THR A 11 43.68 37.90 26.70
C THR A 11 45.08 37.88 27.30
N VAL A 12 46.02 38.59 26.69
CA VAL A 12 47.33 38.86 27.28
C VAL A 12 47.34 40.30 27.80
N SER A 13 47.86 40.50 29.01
CA SER A 13 48.01 41.84 29.60
C SER A 13 49.49 42.21 29.69
N CYS A 14 49.81 43.47 29.42
CA CYS A 14 51.16 44.00 29.56
C CYS A 14 51.28 44.66 30.93
N ASP A 15 52.19 44.16 31.77
CA ASP A 15 52.37 44.68 33.12
C ASP A 15 53.23 45.96 33.15
N ALA A 16 53.38 46.55 34.34
CA ALA A 16 54.19 47.75 34.54
C ALA A 16 55.69 47.54 34.23
N THR A 17 56.16 46.29 34.11
CA THR A 17 57.53 45.93 33.74
C THR A 17 57.71 45.72 32.23
N LYS A 18 56.65 45.98 31.44
CA LYS A 18 56.59 45.75 29.98
C LYS A 18 56.70 44.27 29.60
N VAL A 19 56.25 43.38 30.49
CA VAL A 19 56.20 41.94 30.24
C VAL A 19 54.75 41.55 29.92
N TRP A 20 54.58 40.76 28.87
CA TRP A 20 53.28 40.18 28.51
C TRP A 20 53.01 38.97 29.39
N LEU A 21 51.91 39.02 30.14
CA LEU A 21 51.43 37.95 30.98
C LEU A 21 50.19 37.33 30.32
N GLU A 22 50.23 36.01 30.13
CA GLU A 22 49.05 35.21 29.77
C GLU A 22 48.05 35.27 30.93
N ALA A 23 46.82 35.73 30.67
CA ALA A 23 45.76 35.68 31.66
C ALA A 23 45.15 34.26 31.72
N GLY A 24 45.89 33.32 32.33
CA GLY A 24 45.40 31.96 32.60
C GLY A 24 46.28 30.83 32.05
N PRO A 25 45.83 29.56 32.17
CA PRO A 25 46.53 28.42 31.57
C PRO A 25 46.57 28.54 30.04
N PRO A 26 47.62 28.01 29.38
CA PRO A 26 47.79 28.12 27.93
C PRO A 26 46.59 27.50 27.19
N LEU A 27 46.13 28.18 26.13
CA LEU A 27 45.11 27.67 25.22
C LEU A 27 45.60 26.37 24.55
N ALA A 28 45.01 25.25 24.95
CA ALA A 28 45.17 23.98 24.24
C ALA A 28 44.16 23.95 23.07
N CYS A 29 44.61 24.27 21.86
CA CYS A 29 43.77 24.19 20.67
C CYS A 29 43.50 22.72 20.31
N GLY A 30 42.23 22.32 20.30
CA GLY A 30 41.77 21.03 19.80
C GLY A 30 41.00 21.19 18.49
N LYS A 31 41.03 20.15 17.64
CA LYS A 31 40.04 20.03 16.56
C LYS A 31 38.68 19.75 17.17
N VAL A 32 37.65 20.44 16.69
CA VAL A 32 36.27 20.31 17.19
C VAL A 32 35.30 20.17 16.03
N CYS A 33 34.13 19.61 16.33
CA CYS A 33 33.00 19.66 15.44
C CYS A 33 32.34 21.04 15.47
N VAL A 34 32.08 21.59 14.28
CA VAL A 34 31.62 22.97 14.11
C VAL A 34 30.17 23.15 14.56
N ALA A 35 29.34 22.13 14.28
CA ALA A 35 27.93 22.11 14.60
C ALA A 35 27.63 21.22 15.82
N ALA A 36 26.42 21.37 16.37
CA ALA A 36 25.91 20.43 17.37
C ALA A 36 25.73 19.05 16.71
N PRO A 37 25.78 17.95 17.48
CA PRO A 37 25.43 16.64 16.95
C PRO A 37 24.02 16.68 16.34
N PRO A 38 23.79 16.08 15.15
CA PRO A 38 22.51 16.11 14.46
C PRO A 38 21.50 15.15 15.13
N ILE A 39 21.01 15.53 16.31
CA ILE A 39 20.04 14.75 17.08
C ILE A 39 18.63 15.27 16.75
N PRO A 40 17.72 14.41 16.23
CA PRO A 40 16.34 14.82 15.99
C PRO A 40 15.57 15.08 17.30
N GLU A 41 14.56 15.94 17.23
CA GLU A 41 13.70 16.23 18.39
C GLU A 41 12.99 14.96 18.89
N GLY A 42 12.84 14.83 20.22
CA GLY A 42 12.14 13.72 20.86
C GLY A 42 13.01 12.48 21.14
N PHE A 43 14.27 12.46 20.73
CA PHE A 43 15.22 11.40 21.07
C PHE A 43 15.88 11.65 22.43
N GLN A 44 16.20 10.57 23.13
CA GLN A 44 16.99 10.63 24.37
C GLN A 44 18.47 10.70 24.02
N HIS A 45 19.25 11.54 24.71
CA HIS A 45 20.69 11.65 24.45
C HIS A 45 21.48 12.05 25.69
N ASP A 46 22.77 11.72 25.71
CA ASP A 46 23.71 12.07 26.79
C ASP A 46 24.49 13.38 26.54
N TRP A 47 24.24 14.05 25.41
CA TRP A 47 24.96 15.28 25.06
C TRP A 47 24.73 16.41 26.07
N ASP A 48 25.83 16.93 26.62
CA ASP A 48 25.85 17.97 27.66
C ASP A 48 25.83 19.42 27.12
N ASN A 49 25.59 19.57 25.82
CA ASN A 49 25.63 20.84 25.08
C ASN A 49 27.00 21.56 25.12
N ALA A 50 28.09 20.87 25.50
CA ALA A 50 29.41 21.46 25.69
C ALA A 50 30.50 20.75 24.88
N SER A 51 30.67 19.43 25.04
CA SER A 51 31.80 18.72 24.43
C SER A 51 31.62 18.49 22.93
N ARG A 52 32.67 18.78 22.15
CA ARG A 52 32.72 18.72 20.68
C ARG A 52 34.11 18.37 20.16
N LEU A 53 34.99 17.87 21.01
CA LEU A 53 36.36 17.54 20.65
C LEU A 53 36.37 16.40 19.64
N LEU A 54 37.38 16.38 18.78
CA LEU A 54 37.60 15.28 17.85
C LEU A 54 37.67 13.95 18.61
N GLY A 55 36.84 12.98 18.19
CA GLY A 55 36.71 11.67 18.84
C GLY A 55 35.68 11.62 19.97
N ASP A 56 35.09 12.75 20.38
CA ASP A 56 33.94 12.74 21.29
C ASP A 56 32.79 11.95 20.69
N GLN A 57 32.06 11.28 21.55
CA GLN A 57 30.93 10.44 21.18
C GLN A 57 29.71 10.85 21.98
N VAL A 58 28.57 10.92 21.28
CA VAL A 58 27.26 11.18 21.86
C VAL A 58 26.39 9.97 21.61
N VAL A 59 25.80 9.43 22.66
CA VAL A 59 24.86 8.32 22.57
C VAL A 59 23.45 8.89 22.41
N VAL A 60 22.78 8.47 21.35
CA VAL A 60 21.38 8.80 21.05
C VAL A 60 20.56 7.51 21.16
N SER A 61 19.51 7.55 21.96
CA SER A 61 18.68 6.40 22.29
C SER A 61 17.22 6.63 21.92
N CYS A 62 16.57 5.56 21.48
CA CYS A 62 15.12 5.54 21.36
C CYS A 62 14.46 5.63 22.74
N PRO A 63 13.24 6.20 22.83
CA PRO A 63 12.41 6.10 24.03
C PRO A 63 12.21 4.64 24.47
N ALA A 64 11.93 4.44 25.76
CA ALA A 64 11.77 3.11 26.33
C ALA A 64 10.73 2.25 25.56
N GLY A 65 11.12 1.03 25.21
CA GLY A 65 10.29 0.08 24.47
C GLY A 65 10.33 0.22 22.94
N LEU A 66 11.05 1.22 22.41
CA LEU A 66 11.21 1.43 20.98
C LEU A 66 12.63 1.10 20.51
N HIS A 67 12.73 0.75 19.23
CA HIS A 67 13.96 0.33 18.58
C HIS A 67 14.17 1.07 17.26
N PHE A 68 15.42 1.28 16.90
CA PHE A 68 15.83 1.71 15.57
C PHE A 68 15.52 0.62 14.53
N PRO A 69 15.52 0.96 13.21
CA PRO A 69 15.24 -0.02 12.15
C PRO A 69 16.16 -1.25 12.14
N ASN A 70 17.35 -1.16 12.75
CA ASN A 70 18.31 -2.26 12.90
C ASN A 70 18.18 -3.03 14.23
N MET A 71 17.06 -2.87 14.96
CA MET A 71 16.78 -3.46 16.28
C MET A 71 17.64 -2.98 17.47
N THR A 72 18.56 -2.05 17.25
CA THR A 72 19.29 -1.43 18.36
C THR A 72 18.40 -0.40 19.08
N THR A 73 18.70 -0.14 20.35
CA THR A 73 18.01 0.89 21.15
C THR A 73 18.79 2.20 21.21
N SER A 74 20.06 2.18 20.83
CA SER A 74 20.97 3.32 20.85
C SER A 74 21.92 3.29 19.66
N THR A 75 22.33 4.48 19.22
CA THR A 75 23.38 4.70 18.23
C THR A 75 24.34 5.79 18.73
N THR A 76 25.53 5.86 18.14
CA THR A 76 26.57 6.80 18.56
C THR A 76 26.92 7.75 17.43
N LEU A 77 26.90 9.04 17.73
CA LEU A 77 27.39 10.09 16.84
C LEU A 77 28.80 10.48 17.30
N GLY A 78 29.80 10.24 16.46
CA GLY A 78 31.20 10.59 16.75
C GLY A 78 31.60 11.90 16.08
N CYS A 79 32.42 12.71 16.73
CA CYS A 79 33.04 13.87 16.08
C CYS A 79 34.23 13.41 15.22
N GLU A 80 34.16 13.62 13.90
CA GLU A 80 35.10 13.09 12.91
C GLU A 80 36.19 14.10 12.50
N GLN A 81 37.21 13.61 11.77
CA GLN A 81 38.42 14.38 11.44
C GLN A 81 38.18 15.61 10.57
N ASP A 82 37.06 15.62 9.84
CA ASP A 82 36.62 16.71 8.98
C ASP A 82 35.86 17.80 9.75
N GLY A 83 35.65 17.63 11.07
CA GLY A 83 34.90 18.58 11.91
C GLY A 83 33.38 18.42 11.79
N SER A 84 32.91 17.30 11.24
CA SER A 84 31.50 16.91 11.21
C SER A 84 31.22 15.77 12.18
N TRP A 85 29.97 15.69 12.65
CA TRP A 85 29.50 14.52 13.39
C TRP A 85 29.15 13.40 12.41
N THR A 86 29.29 12.15 12.84
CA THR A 86 28.94 10.96 12.05
C THR A 86 27.60 11.14 11.35
N ALA A 87 27.63 11.03 10.03
CA ALA A 87 26.45 11.14 9.19
C ALA A 87 25.60 9.87 9.34
N VAL A 88 24.35 10.05 9.77
CA VAL A 88 23.37 8.98 9.91
C VAL A 88 22.19 9.29 8.99
N ASP A 89 21.71 8.29 8.26
CA ASP A 89 20.54 8.41 7.40
C ASP A 89 19.32 8.90 8.21
N PRO A 90 18.62 9.97 7.82
CA PRO A 90 17.39 10.40 8.47
C PRO A 90 16.35 9.28 8.64
N ALA A 91 16.28 8.32 7.71
CA ALA A 91 15.39 7.16 7.81
C ALA A 91 15.77 6.20 8.94
N PHE A 92 17.03 6.23 9.40
CA PHE A 92 17.47 5.48 10.58
C PHE A 92 16.87 6.05 11.87
N PHE A 93 16.64 7.36 11.96
CA PHE A 93 16.03 8.00 13.12
C PHE A 93 14.50 7.81 13.15
N LEU A 94 14.06 6.57 13.06
CA LEU A 94 12.66 6.16 13.18
C LEU A 94 12.55 5.05 14.24
N CYS A 95 12.22 5.46 15.47
CA CYS A 95 11.97 4.53 16.57
C CYS A 95 10.59 3.89 16.43
N ARG A 96 10.53 2.57 16.45
CA ARG A 96 9.27 1.81 16.43
C ARG A 96 9.28 0.69 17.45
N GLU A 97 8.10 0.32 17.91
CA GLU A 97 7.94 -0.87 18.74
C GLU A 97 8.23 -2.11 17.89
N ALA A 98 9.15 -2.95 18.36
CA ALA A 98 9.51 -4.18 17.67
C ALA A 98 8.39 -5.22 17.83
N ALA A 99 8.15 -5.98 16.78
CA ALA A 99 7.26 -7.12 16.87
C ALA A 99 7.87 -8.20 17.76
N THR A 100 7.05 -8.77 18.65
CA THR A 100 7.49 -9.88 19.52
C THR A 100 7.52 -11.22 18.81
N THR A 101 6.80 -11.33 17.69
CA THR A 101 6.71 -12.53 16.87
C THR A 101 6.80 -12.20 15.40
N GLY A 102 7.43 -13.12 14.66
CA GLY A 102 7.30 -13.15 13.21
C GLY A 102 5.86 -13.46 12.79
N PRO A 103 5.54 -13.21 11.53
CA PRO A 103 4.23 -13.52 10.97
C PRO A 103 3.88 -15.01 11.06
N PRO A 104 2.59 -15.35 11.19
CA PRO A 104 2.15 -16.73 11.12
C PRO A 104 2.45 -17.31 9.74
N ALA A 105 2.54 -18.65 9.67
CA ALA A 105 2.58 -19.35 8.40
C ALA A 105 1.31 -19.04 7.59
N PRO A 106 1.41 -18.92 6.25
CA PRO A 106 0.24 -18.74 5.41
C PRO A 106 -0.72 -19.95 5.55
N PRO A 107 -2.03 -19.74 5.41
CA PRO A 107 -2.99 -20.84 5.33
C PRO A 107 -2.64 -21.85 4.23
N PRO A 108 -3.09 -23.12 4.32
CA PRO A 108 -2.80 -24.15 3.32
C PRO A 108 -3.12 -23.70 1.90
N GLY A 109 -2.17 -23.89 0.98
CA GLY A 109 -2.30 -23.53 -0.43
C GLY A 109 -1.98 -22.07 -0.75
N MET A 110 -1.92 -21.17 0.23
CA MET A 110 -1.49 -19.78 0.03
C MET A 110 0.03 -19.63 0.12
N THR A 111 0.55 -18.58 -0.51
CA THR A 111 1.94 -18.14 -0.38
C THR A 111 2.02 -16.79 0.32
N SER A 112 3.05 -16.54 1.12
CA SER A 112 3.24 -15.24 1.79
C SER A 112 4.29 -14.38 1.06
N SER A 113 4.09 -13.06 1.06
CA SER A 113 5.03 -12.08 0.51
C SER A 113 6.07 -11.59 1.53
N HIS A 114 6.22 -12.27 2.67
CA HIS A 114 7.19 -11.87 3.68
C HIS A 114 8.59 -11.99 3.09
N SER A 115 9.30 -10.87 3.01
CA SER A 115 10.73 -10.87 2.72
C SER A 115 11.49 -11.60 3.82
N ASP A 116 12.74 -11.96 3.56
CA ASP A 116 13.76 -12.39 4.55
C ASP A 116 14.12 -11.27 5.56
N ALA A 117 13.16 -10.40 5.89
CA ALA A 117 13.31 -9.37 6.88
C ALA A 117 13.57 -10.05 8.23
N GLU A 118 14.75 -9.77 8.77
CA GLU A 118 15.21 -10.34 10.04
C GLU A 118 14.29 -9.92 11.21
N PHE A 119 13.61 -8.77 11.09
CA PHE A 119 12.76 -8.21 12.12
C PHE A 119 11.53 -7.48 11.54
N TYR A 120 10.48 -7.42 12.36
CA TYR A 120 9.24 -6.69 12.08
C TYR A 120 8.95 -5.66 13.18
N PHE A 121 8.14 -4.67 12.85
CA PHE A 121 7.70 -3.61 13.77
C PHE A 121 6.18 -3.51 13.80
N VAL A 122 5.62 -2.89 14.84
CA VAL A 122 4.20 -2.52 14.85
C VAL A 122 3.84 -1.69 13.61
N GLY A 123 2.77 -2.10 12.94
CA GLY A 123 2.33 -1.56 11.65
C GLY A 123 2.92 -2.26 10.43
N SER A 124 3.83 -3.23 10.60
CA SER A 124 4.30 -4.05 9.48
C SER A 124 3.16 -4.89 8.91
N SER A 125 3.13 -5.05 7.59
CA SER A 125 2.09 -5.79 6.90
C SER A 125 2.66 -6.70 5.83
N VAL A 126 1.97 -7.80 5.56
CA VAL A 126 2.29 -8.71 4.46
C VAL A 126 1.08 -9.37 3.87
N ASN A 127 1.21 -9.70 2.60
CA ASN A 127 0.18 -10.34 1.83
C ASN A 127 0.30 -11.87 1.85
N PHE A 128 -0.84 -12.52 2.06
CA PHE A 128 -1.07 -13.91 1.73
C PHE A 128 -1.81 -13.97 0.40
N THR A 129 -1.19 -14.62 -0.58
CA THR A 129 -1.65 -14.70 -1.96
C THR A 129 -2.25 -16.07 -2.20
N CYS A 130 -3.40 -16.09 -2.85
CA CYS A 130 -4.07 -17.29 -3.29
C CYS A 130 -3.21 -18.06 -4.31
N PRO A 131 -3.33 -19.40 -4.34
CA PRO A 131 -2.76 -20.19 -5.42
C PRO A 131 -3.37 -19.80 -6.78
N GLU A 132 -2.71 -20.20 -7.88
CA GLU A 132 -3.20 -19.95 -9.24
C GLU A 132 -4.65 -20.43 -9.42
N ASP A 133 -5.42 -19.72 -10.23
CA ASP A 133 -6.84 -19.99 -10.51
C ASP A 133 -7.76 -20.03 -9.28
N THR A 134 -7.41 -19.30 -8.21
CA THR A 134 -8.26 -19.11 -7.03
C THR A 134 -8.31 -17.65 -6.58
N MET A 135 -9.43 -17.23 -5.98
CA MET A 135 -9.61 -15.88 -5.44
C MET A 135 -10.74 -15.82 -4.39
N SER A 136 -10.91 -14.70 -3.69
CA SER A 136 -12.01 -14.50 -2.75
C SER A 136 -13.38 -14.33 -3.43
N SER A 137 -14.45 -14.39 -2.64
CA SER A 137 -15.80 -14.06 -3.10
C SER A 137 -15.91 -12.67 -3.72
N ASP A 138 -15.03 -11.74 -3.35
CA ASP A 138 -15.00 -10.37 -3.85
C ASP A 138 -14.03 -10.18 -5.03
N GLY A 139 -13.44 -11.28 -5.54
CA GLY A 139 -12.53 -11.25 -6.68
C GLY A 139 -11.08 -10.86 -6.33
N LEU A 140 -10.70 -10.90 -5.06
CA LEU A 140 -9.34 -10.58 -4.62
C LEU A 140 -8.45 -11.83 -4.60
N THR A 141 -7.23 -11.71 -5.13
CA THR A 141 -6.26 -12.83 -5.16
C THR A 141 -5.31 -12.83 -3.96
N TYR A 142 -5.44 -11.88 -3.05
CA TYR A 142 -4.63 -11.81 -1.83
C TYR A 142 -5.38 -11.12 -0.69
N THR A 143 -4.95 -11.41 0.53
CA THR A 143 -5.30 -10.67 1.74
C THR A 143 -4.05 -10.19 2.45
N THR A 144 -4.18 -9.20 3.31
CA THR A 144 -3.06 -8.64 4.08
C THR A 144 -3.22 -8.99 5.56
N ILE A 145 -2.15 -9.43 6.20
CA ILE A 145 -2.02 -9.49 7.66
C ILE A 145 -1.18 -8.31 8.13
N THR A 146 -1.51 -7.74 9.29
CA THR A 146 -0.77 -6.61 9.89
C THR A 146 -0.40 -6.95 11.32
N TYR A 147 0.76 -6.49 11.78
CA TYR A 147 1.18 -6.60 13.17
C TYR A 147 0.72 -5.38 13.97
N ASN A 148 -0.06 -5.59 15.03
CA ASN A 148 -0.30 -4.58 16.07
C ASN A 148 0.54 -4.90 17.31
N SER A 149 0.38 -4.13 18.40
CA SER A 149 1.11 -4.34 19.65
C SER A 149 0.84 -5.71 20.34
N THR A 150 -0.20 -6.45 19.93
CA THR A 150 -0.56 -7.75 20.52
C THR A 150 -0.26 -8.95 19.63
N GLY A 151 -0.12 -8.76 18.31
CA GLY A 151 0.09 -9.86 17.38
C GLY A 151 -0.27 -9.54 15.93
N TRP A 152 -0.09 -10.55 15.08
CA TRP A 152 -0.52 -10.53 13.69
C TRP A 152 -2.01 -10.80 13.57
N PHE A 153 -2.72 -9.96 12.81
CA PHE A 153 -4.14 -10.10 12.55
C PHE A 153 -4.43 -9.90 11.05
N PRO A 154 -5.37 -10.66 10.47
CA PRO A 154 -5.82 -10.43 9.11
C PRO A 154 -6.63 -9.13 9.01
N VAL A 155 -6.42 -8.38 7.94
CA VAL A 155 -7.26 -7.22 7.59
C VAL A 155 -8.66 -7.68 7.22
N ASP A 156 -8.76 -8.81 6.52
CA ASP A 156 -10.00 -9.50 6.21
C ASP A 156 -9.98 -10.91 6.82
N PRO A 157 -10.68 -11.14 7.95
CA PRO A 157 -10.70 -12.44 8.63
C PRO A 157 -11.53 -13.50 7.89
N ASP A 158 -12.42 -13.10 6.98
CA ASP A 158 -13.30 -14.01 6.24
C ASP A 158 -12.70 -14.39 4.87
N PHE A 159 -11.54 -13.83 4.53
CA PHE A 159 -10.84 -14.09 3.29
C PHE A 159 -10.52 -15.58 3.10
N GLN A 160 -11.01 -16.14 2.00
CA GLN A 160 -10.77 -17.53 1.61
C GLN A 160 -10.51 -17.59 0.10
N CYS A 161 -9.58 -18.44 -0.32
CA CYS A 161 -9.37 -18.70 -1.74
C CYS A 161 -10.38 -19.74 -2.22
N LEU A 162 -11.27 -19.31 -3.11
CA LEU A 162 -12.27 -20.13 -3.78
C LEU A 162 -11.80 -20.43 -5.19
N ASN A 163 -12.19 -21.60 -5.70
CA ASN A 163 -11.97 -21.93 -7.10
C ASN A 163 -12.79 -20.99 -7.99
N VAL A 164 -12.24 -20.65 -9.16
CA VAL A 164 -12.84 -19.68 -10.07
C VAL A 164 -13.22 -20.30 -11.41
N CYS A 165 -14.07 -19.59 -12.15
CA CYS A 165 -14.23 -19.81 -13.58
C CYS A 165 -13.16 -19.09 -14.39
N LEU A 166 -12.74 -19.73 -15.47
CA LEU A 166 -11.74 -19.18 -16.38
C LEU A 166 -12.31 -17.99 -17.15
N GLY A 167 -11.56 -16.90 -17.17
CA GLY A 167 -11.95 -15.68 -17.88
C GLY A 167 -13.16 -14.96 -17.29
N GLU A 168 -13.67 -14.00 -18.05
CA GLU A 168 -14.88 -13.24 -17.70
C GLU A 168 -16.13 -13.96 -18.22
N PRO A 169 -17.30 -13.71 -17.60
CA PRO A 169 -18.55 -14.21 -18.15
C PRO A 169 -18.79 -13.64 -19.57
N PRO A 170 -19.69 -14.25 -20.37
CA PRO A 170 -19.93 -13.82 -21.74
C PRO A 170 -20.20 -12.31 -21.84
N ALA A 171 -19.49 -11.61 -22.73
CA ALA A 171 -19.65 -10.17 -22.87
C ALA A 171 -21.10 -9.79 -23.21
N ALA A 172 -21.64 -8.75 -22.55
CA ALA A 172 -22.99 -8.28 -22.80
C ALA A 172 -23.12 -7.75 -24.25
N PRO A 173 -24.08 -8.27 -25.06
CA PRO A 173 -24.33 -7.76 -26.39
C PRO A 173 -25.00 -6.37 -26.34
N PRO A 174 -25.12 -5.67 -27.48
CA PRO A 174 -25.82 -4.38 -27.52
C PRO A 174 -27.22 -4.45 -26.91
N PHE A 175 -27.62 -3.39 -26.20
CA PHE A 175 -28.90 -3.27 -25.51
C PHE A 175 -29.10 -4.23 -24.31
N VAL A 176 -28.02 -4.88 -23.86
CA VAL A 176 -27.97 -5.69 -22.64
C VAL A 176 -26.99 -5.08 -21.64
N SER A 177 -27.36 -5.05 -20.36
CA SER A 177 -26.48 -4.71 -19.24
C SER A 177 -26.26 -5.94 -18.35
N SER A 178 -25.08 -6.07 -17.75
CA SER A 178 -24.75 -7.11 -16.77
C SER A 178 -24.54 -6.51 -15.38
N ASP A 179 -24.84 -7.26 -14.33
CA ASP A 179 -24.51 -6.93 -12.93
C ASP A 179 -23.13 -7.45 -12.47
N PHE A 180 -22.34 -8.03 -13.38
CA PHE A 180 -21.03 -8.59 -13.06
C PHE A 180 -20.13 -7.58 -12.34
N ALA A 181 -19.82 -7.88 -11.08
CA ALA A 181 -19.02 -7.03 -10.20
C ALA A 181 -17.55 -7.51 -10.04
N GLY A 182 -17.12 -8.49 -10.86
CA GLY A 182 -15.75 -9.01 -10.85
C GLY A 182 -15.58 -10.37 -10.18
N SER A 183 -16.56 -10.83 -9.40
CA SER A 183 -16.52 -12.17 -8.80
C SER A 183 -16.77 -13.28 -9.83
N ARG A 184 -15.91 -14.28 -9.80
CA ARG A 184 -15.82 -15.45 -10.68
C ARG A 184 -15.71 -16.73 -9.84
N ALA A 185 -15.96 -16.65 -8.54
CA ALA A 185 -15.92 -17.81 -7.67
C ALA A 185 -17.02 -18.80 -8.06
N TRP A 186 -16.78 -20.10 -7.90
CA TRP A 186 -17.81 -21.12 -8.16
C TRP A 186 -19.11 -20.83 -7.40
N GLY A 187 -20.24 -21.01 -8.09
CA GLY A 187 -21.58 -20.68 -7.60
C GLY A 187 -21.98 -19.22 -7.76
N SER A 188 -21.08 -18.33 -8.23
CA SER A 188 -21.46 -16.94 -8.56
C SER A 188 -22.39 -16.92 -9.77
N GLU A 189 -23.42 -16.07 -9.72
CA GLU A 189 -24.36 -15.87 -10.82
C GLU A 189 -24.34 -14.40 -11.27
N VAL A 190 -24.32 -14.21 -12.59
CA VAL A 190 -24.39 -12.92 -13.26
C VAL A 190 -25.74 -12.79 -13.94
N THR A 191 -26.48 -11.75 -13.60
CA THR A 191 -27.75 -11.42 -14.22
C THR A 191 -27.55 -10.42 -15.35
N TYR A 192 -27.94 -10.83 -16.56
CA TYR A 192 -28.02 -9.98 -17.73
C TYR A 192 -29.44 -9.45 -17.88
N THR A 193 -29.56 -8.15 -18.14
CA THR A 193 -30.84 -7.45 -18.34
C THR A 193 -30.88 -6.83 -19.74
N CYS A 194 -31.82 -7.26 -20.56
CA CYS A 194 -32.09 -6.70 -21.88
C CYS A 194 -33.05 -5.50 -21.74
N GLN A 195 -32.82 -4.42 -22.49
CA GLN A 195 -33.75 -3.28 -22.54
C GLN A 195 -35.15 -3.67 -23.05
N PHE A 196 -35.23 -4.79 -23.78
CA PHE A 196 -36.45 -5.38 -24.30
C PHE A 196 -36.67 -6.76 -23.68
N THR A 197 -36.69 -7.82 -24.49
CA THR A 197 -36.72 -9.21 -24.03
C THR A 197 -35.68 -10.04 -24.77
N PHE A 198 -35.16 -11.05 -24.08
CA PHE A 198 -34.38 -12.10 -24.72
C PHE A 198 -35.30 -12.99 -25.57
N ARG A 199 -34.83 -13.42 -26.73
CA ARG A 199 -35.62 -14.23 -27.67
C ARG A 199 -36.14 -15.51 -27.00
N GLY A 200 -37.45 -15.60 -26.82
CA GLY A 200 -38.11 -16.76 -26.19
C GLY A 200 -37.99 -16.83 -24.67
N LEU A 201 -37.54 -15.75 -24.03
CA LEU A 201 -37.29 -15.66 -22.59
C LEU A 201 -37.80 -14.31 -22.04
N GLY A 202 -37.52 -14.03 -20.77
CA GLY A 202 -37.87 -12.77 -20.10
C GLY A 202 -36.93 -11.61 -20.44
N ALA A 203 -37.03 -10.53 -19.66
CA ALA A 203 -36.12 -9.39 -19.73
C ALA A 203 -34.74 -9.68 -19.11
N THR A 204 -34.65 -10.73 -18.27
CA THR A 204 -33.43 -11.13 -17.56
C THR A 204 -32.98 -12.53 -17.96
N PHE A 205 -31.68 -12.78 -17.86
CA PHE A 205 -31.03 -14.07 -18.12
C PHE A 205 -29.83 -14.27 -17.18
N GLY A 206 -29.77 -15.41 -16.49
CA GLY A 206 -28.69 -15.75 -15.56
C GLY A 206 -27.59 -16.56 -16.22
N VAL A 207 -26.33 -16.27 -15.88
CA VAL A 207 -25.15 -17.07 -16.21
C VAL A 207 -24.43 -17.39 -14.91
N ALA A 208 -24.28 -18.67 -14.60
CA ALA A 208 -23.60 -19.14 -13.40
C ALA A 208 -22.17 -19.58 -13.70
N CYS A 209 -21.28 -19.38 -12.74
CA CYS A 209 -19.96 -19.98 -12.73
C CYS A 209 -20.05 -21.36 -12.08
N ASP A 210 -19.83 -22.42 -12.85
CA ASP A 210 -19.90 -23.80 -12.37
C ASP A 210 -18.75 -24.64 -12.95
N GLU A 211 -18.14 -25.48 -12.11
CA GLU A 211 -17.03 -26.38 -12.47
C GLU A 211 -15.88 -25.74 -13.31
N GLY A 212 -15.63 -24.43 -13.12
CA GLY A 212 -14.56 -23.70 -13.81
C GLY A 212 -14.96 -23.02 -15.13
N GLU A 213 -16.22 -23.15 -15.56
CA GLU A 213 -16.74 -22.52 -16.76
C GLU A 213 -18.02 -21.70 -16.50
N TRP A 214 -18.23 -20.67 -17.31
CA TRP A 214 -19.45 -19.89 -17.29
C TRP A 214 -20.54 -20.57 -18.11
N TRP A 215 -21.66 -20.89 -17.47
CA TRP A 215 -22.79 -21.56 -18.11
C TRP A 215 -24.09 -20.78 -17.91
N PRO A 216 -24.86 -20.51 -18.98
CA PRO A 216 -24.55 -20.80 -20.38
C PRO A 216 -23.41 -19.94 -20.95
N SER A 217 -22.57 -20.51 -21.80
CA SER A 217 -21.39 -19.80 -22.37
C SER A 217 -21.73 -18.77 -23.44
N ALA A 218 -23.00 -18.64 -23.82
CA ALA A 218 -23.48 -17.64 -24.78
C ALA A 218 -24.84 -17.08 -24.37
N LEU A 219 -25.03 -15.78 -24.62
CA LEU A 219 -26.27 -15.08 -24.32
C LEU A 219 -27.28 -15.18 -25.48
N PRO A 220 -28.59 -15.31 -25.20
CA PRO A 220 -29.63 -15.20 -26.22
C PRO A 220 -29.68 -13.81 -26.85
N ALA A 221 -30.26 -13.71 -28.05
CA ALA A 221 -30.43 -12.41 -28.70
C ALA A 221 -31.45 -11.53 -27.96
N CYS A 222 -31.05 -10.29 -27.62
CA CYS A 222 -31.94 -9.24 -27.11
C CYS A 222 -32.70 -8.64 -28.30
N VAL A 223 -34.03 -8.82 -28.32
CA VAL A 223 -34.88 -8.41 -29.46
C VAL A 223 -35.99 -7.47 -28.99
N GLY A 224 -36.05 -6.29 -29.60
CA GLY A 224 -37.21 -5.42 -29.47
C GLY A 224 -38.37 -5.98 -30.27
N ILE A 225 -39.51 -6.24 -29.63
CA ILE A 225 -40.75 -6.55 -30.35
C ILE A 225 -41.18 -5.26 -31.07
N GLN A 226 -40.84 -5.13 -32.36
CA GLN A 226 -41.48 -4.15 -33.22
C GLN A 226 -42.90 -4.66 -33.52
N VAL A 227 -43.87 -4.21 -32.72
CA VAL A 227 -45.29 -4.27 -33.13
C VAL A 227 -45.46 -3.31 -34.30
N TYR A 228 -45.31 -3.82 -35.53
CA TYR A 228 -45.87 -3.13 -36.68
C TYR A 228 -47.39 -3.08 -36.46
N PRO A 229 -48.04 -1.90 -36.41
CA PRO A 229 -49.49 -1.85 -36.42
C PRO A 229 -49.96 -2.61 -37.66
N MET A 230 -50.79 -3.63 -37.44
CA MET A 230 -51.36 -4.46 -38.49
C MET A 230 -51.80 -3.58 -39.66
N TYR A 231 -51.18 -3.78 -40.82
CA TYR A 231 -51.72 -3.27 -42.07
C TYR A 231 -53.12 -3.85 -42.20
N VAL A 232 -54.12 -3.01 -41.94
CA VAL A 232 -55.51 -3.28 -42.30
C VAL A 232 -55.52 -3.37 -43.82
N CYS A 233 -55.71 -4.56 -44.38
CA CYS A 233 -56.03 -4.71 -45.79
C CYS A 233 -57.28 -3.84 -46.07
N PRO A 234 -57.22 -2.84 -46.96
CA PRO A 234 -58.43 -2.19 -47.41
C PRO A 234 -59.20 -3.22 -48.22
N VAL A 235 -60.40 -3.57 -47.73
CA VAL A 235 -61.44 -4.19 -48.54
C VAL A 235 -61.64 -3.34 -49.80
N HIS A 236 -61.30 -3.91 -50.96
CA HIS A 236 -61.53 -3.30 -52.26
C HIS A 236 -63.05 -3.20 -52.49
N ALA A 237 -63.61 -2.01 -52.30
CA ALA A 237 -64.90 -1.65 -52.86
C ALA A 237 -64.70 -1.36 -54.37
N GLU A 238 -65.10 -2.32 -55.20
CA GLU A 238 -66.01 -2.14 -56.36
C GLU A 238 -66.51 -0.69 -56.64
N TRP A 239 -66.64 -0.13 -57.86
CA TRP A 239 -67.02 -0.67 -59.18
C TRP A 239 -66.90 0.46 -60.26
N LEU A 240 -66.88 0.05 -61.55
CA LEU A 240 -67.28 0.76 -62.81
C LEU A 240 -66.27 1.57 -63.66
N GLY A 241 -65.99 1.04 -64.87
CA GLY A 241 -66.28 1.79 -66.11
C GLY A 241 -65.34 1.67 -67.32
N LEU A 242 -65.76 0.84 -68.32
CA LEU A 242 -65.60 1.03 -69.79
C LEU A 242 -64.18 0.82 -70.39
N ARG A 243 -63.91 0.14 -71.54
CA ARG A 243 -64.69 -0.35 -72.71
C ARG A 243 -63.86 -1.43 -73.47
N ASN A 244 -64.59 -2.29 -74.19
CA ASN A 244 -64.15 -3.29 -75.17
C ASN A 244 -63.08 -2.84 -76.19
N VAL A 245 -62.21 -3.76 -76.63
CA VAL A 245 -61.98 -4.10 -78.06
C VAL A 245 -61.59 -5.58 -78.17
N ARG A 246 -62.33 -6.35 -78.99
CA ARG A 246 -61.91 -7.65 -79.54
C ARG A 246 -61.04 -7.42 -80.77
N VAL A 247 -60.06 -8.30 -80.99
CA VAL A 247 -59.72 -8.82 -82.32
C VAL A 247 -59.59 -10.32 -82.20
#